data_AF-A0A7V4EIR6-F1
#
_entry.id   AF-A0A7V4EIR6-F1
#
_cell.length_a   1.000
_cell.length_b   1.000
_cell.length_c   1.000
_cell.angle_alpha   90.00
_cell.angle_beta   90.00
_cell.angle_gamma   90.00
#
_symmetry.space_group_name_H-M   'P 1'
#
loop_
_entity.id
_entity.type
_entity.pdbx_description
1 polymer ?
#
loop_
_entity_poly.entity_id
_entity_poly.type
_entity_poly.pdbx_seq_one_letter_code
_entity_poly.pdbx_strand_id
1 'polypeptide(L)'
;MRRKALALKMAAVSLAIALAVALSAPGRVAALDLGSVIKAGGIAVLVTQFGGQLDKFINDLTGNKNLAADQATKVVPILSLGSGTYLGAAQVTGPRDQVEQCKAVAQLEANFSGRTFRVRPLVPVDSINVTKVSRVKAVGVSAIIDVRL
;
A
#
# COMPACT_ATOMS: atom_id res chain seq x y z
N MET A 1 -33.56 52.57 -3.82
CA MET A 1 -32.85 51.54 -3.01
C MET A 1 -33.57 50.18 -2.91
N ARG A 2 -34.91 50.12 -2.80
CA ARG A 2 -35.65 48.84 -2.61
C ARG A 2 -35.59 47.83 -3.78
N ARG A 3 -35.50 48.28 -5.04
CA ARG A 3 -35.42 47.40 -6.23
C ARG A 3 -34.10 46.63 -6.36
N LYS A 4 -32.97 47.24 -5.98
CA LYS A 4 -31.64 46.59 -5.97
C LYS A 4 -31.54 45.53 -4.87
N ALA A 5 -32.10 45.80 -3.70
CA ALA A 5 -32.17 44.83 -2.60
C ALA A 5 -33.07 43.62 -2.93
N LEU A 6 -34.15 43.84 -3.68
CA LEU A 6 -35.02 42.75 -4.15
C LEU A 6 -34.32 41.88 -5.20
N ALA A 7 -33.63 42.49 -6.16
CA ALA A 7 -32.84 41.76 -7.16
C ALA A 7 -31.71 40.92 -6.54
N LEU A 8 -31.03 41.46 -5.52
CA LEU A 8 -29.96 40.75 -4.81
C LEU A 8 -30.51 39.57 -3.99
N LYS A 9 -31.67 39.72 -3.36
CA LYS A 9 -32.36 38.62 -2.66
C LYS A 9 -32.84 37.54 -3.63
N MET A 10 -33.37 37.92 -4.79
CA MET A 10 -33.80 36.95 -5.82
C MET A 10 -32.61 36.21 -6.42
N ALA A 11 -31.47 36.87 -6.63
CA ALA A 11 -30.23 36.24 -7.08
C ALA A 11 -29.64 35.25 -6.04
N ALA A 12 -29.75 35.59 -4.75
CA ALA A 12 -29.32 34.69 -3.67
C ALA A 12 -30.23 33.45 -3.56
N VAL A 13 -31.54 33.61 -3.76
CA VAL A 13 -32.50 32.51 -3.77
C VAL A 13 -32.29 31.60 -4.99
N SER A 14 -32.06 32.16 -6.17
CA SER A 14 -31.79 31.33 -7.37
C SER A 14 -30.44 30.59 -7.27
N LEU A 15 -29.42 31.18 -6.65
CA LEU A 15 -28.15 30.50 -6.38
C LEU A 15 -28.30 29.37 -5.35
N ALA A 16 -29.11 29.59 -4.30
CA ALA A 16 -29.40 28.56 -3.31
C ALA A 16 -30.20 27.38 -3.90
N ILE A 17 -31.15 27.67 -4.80
CA ILE A 17 -31.91 26.64 -5.52
C ILE A 17 -31.02 25.88 -6.51
N ALA A 18 -30.14 26.57 -7.24
CA ALA A 18 -29.18 25.93 -8.15
C ALA A 18 -28.21 25.01 -7.38
N LEU A 19 -27.76 25.43 -6.19
CA LEU A 19 -26.92 24.60 -5.32
C LEU A 19 -27.68 23.39 -4.78
N ALA A 20 -28.94 23.57 -4.34
CA ALA A 20 -29.80 22.47 -3.87
C ALA A 20 -30.12 21.45 -4.99
N VAL A 21 -30.24 21.90 -6.24
CA VAL A 21 -30.43 21.02 -7.41
C VAL A 21 -29.13 20.30 -7.80
N ALA A 22 -27.97 20.95 -7.65
CA ALA A 22 -26.68 20.28 -7.82
C ALA A 22 -26.41 19.21 -6.75
N LEU A 23 -26.98 19.38 -5.55
CA LEU A 23 -26.94 18.42 -4.45
C LEU A 23 -28.03 17.33 -4.54
N SER A 24 -29.08 17.51 -5.35
CA SER A 24 -30.15 16.54 -5.56
C SER A 24 -30.05 15.77 -6.87
N ALA A 25 -29.10 16.13 -7.74
CA ALA A 25 -28.61 15.18 -8.72
C ALA A 25 -28.15 13.94 -7.92
N PRO A 26 -28.67 12.74 -8.20
CA PRO A 26 -28.09 11.53 -7.66
C PRO A 26 -26.66 11.48 -8.19
N GLY A 27 -25.75 12.06 -7.40
CA GLY A 27 -24.34 11.86 -7.54
C GLY A 27 -24.20 10.36 -7.58
N ARG A 28 -23.69 9.85 -8.69
CA ARG A 28 -23.11 8.53 -8.70
C ARG A 28 -21.94 8.63 -7.71
N VAL A 29 -22.25 8.44 -6.43
CA VAL A 29 -21.34 7.75 -5.54
C VAL A 29 -21.16 6.45 -6.28
N ALA A 30 -20.09 6.37 -7.08
CA ALA A 30 -19.53 5.09 -7.39
C ALA A 30 -19.43 4.46 -6.03
N ALA A 31 -20.28 3.47 -5.76
CA ALA A 31 -20.04 2.54 -4.71
C ALA A 31 -18.69 1.95 -5.11
N LEU A 32 -17.62 2.61 -4.66
CA LEU A 32 -16.32 2.05 -4.58
C LEU A 32 -16.61 0.83 -3.75
N ASP A 33 -16.66 -0.32 -4.41
CA ASP A 33 -16.71 -1.59 -3.73
C ASP A 33 -15.38 -1.65 -2.97
N LEU A 34 -15.42 -1.07 -1.78
CA LEU A 34 -14.33 -1.03 -0.83
C LEU A 34 -13.84 -2.48 -0.64
N GLY A 35 -14.74 -3.47 -0.74
CA GLY A 35 -14.41 -4.88 -0.72
C GLY A 35 -13.47 -5.34 -1.84
N SER A 36 -13.58 -4.84 -3.07
CA SER A 36 -12.73 -5.26 -4.20
C SER A 36 -11.45 -4.43 -4.35
N VAL A 37 -11.50 -3.12 -4.08
CA VAL A 37 -10.30 -2.26 -4.07
C VAL A 37 -9.36 -2.63 -2.91
N ILE A 38 -9.92 -2.97 -1.74
CA ILE A 38 -9.14 -3.42 -0.59
C ILE A 38 -8.46 -4.77 -0.87
N LYS A 39 -9.14 -5.70 -1.56
CA LYS A 39 -8.63 -7.07 -1.80
C LYS A 39 -7.51 -7.16 -2.84
N ALA A 40 -7.48 -6.29 -3.85
CA ALA A 40 -6.45 -6.36 -4.90
C ALA A 40 -5.33 -5.32 -4.74
N GLY A 41 -5.53 -4.25 -3.97
CA GLY A 41 -4.52 -3.20 -3.82
C GLY A 41 -4.51 -2.47 -2.48
N GLY A 42 -5.47 -2.72 -1.59
CA GLY A 42 -5.57 -2.02 -0.30
C GLY A 42 -4.33 -2.18 0.57
N ILE A 43 -3.80 -3.40 0.69
CA ILE A 43 -2.56 -3.65 1.43
C ILE A 43 -1.38 -2.90 0.79
N ALA A 44 -1.25 -2.92 -0.53
CA ALA A 44 -0.18 -2.20 -1.23
C ALA A 44 -0.25 -0.69 -0.99
N VAL A 45 -1.46 -0.12 -0.99
CA VAL A 45 -1.71 1.29 -0.67
C VAL A 45 -1.29 1.61 0.76
N LEU A 46 -1.71 0.80 1.73
CA LEU A 46 -1.32 0.98 3.14
C LEU A 46 0.20 0.87 3.32
N VAL A 47 0.83 -0.11 2.69
CA VAL A 47 2.29 -0.27 2.74
C VAL A 47 3.02 0.90 2.11
N THR A 48 2.52 1.41 0.98
CA THR A 48 3.12 2.58 0.32
C THR A 48 2.97 3.84 1.19
N GLN A 49 1.82 4.00 1.84
CA GLN A 49 1.51 5.17 2.67
C GLN A 49 2.25 5.15 4.02
N PHE A 50 2.34 3.99 4.67
CA PHE A 50 2.89 3.85 6.02
C PHE A 50 4.30 3.25 6.06
N GLY A 51 4.86 2.83 4.92
CA GLY A 51 6.11 2.07 4.85
C GLY A 51 7.28 2.73 5.56
N GLY A 52 7.46 4.06 5.43
CA GLY A 52 8.51 4.78 6.14
C GLY A 52 8.32 4.81 7.66
N GLN A 53 7.07 4.93 8.14
CA GLN A 53 6.77 4.90 9.57
C GLN A 53 6.96 3.49 10.15
N LEU A 54 6.52 2.48 9.42
CA LEU A 54 6.72 1.06 9.77
C LEU A 54 8.21 0.71 9.81
N ASP A 55 8.99 1.16 8.82
CA ASP A 55 10.43 0.94 8.77
C ASP A 55 11.13 1.57 9.99
N LYS A 56 10.81 2.84 10.28
CA LYS A 56 11.34 3.54 11.45
C LYS A 56 10.97 2.82 12.75
N PHE A 57 9.71 2.42 12.89
CA PHE A 57 9.24 1.69 14.07
C PHE A 57 10.01 0.37 14.26
N ILE A 58 10.21 -0.40 13.19
CA ILE A 58 10.96 -1.66 13.25
C ILE A 58 12.43 -1.40 13.58
N ASN A 59 13.04 -0.38 13.00
CA ASN A 59 14.42 0.00 13.32
C ASN A 59 14.57 0.45 14.77
N ASP A 60 13.60 1.20 15.30
CA ASP A 60 13.57 1.59 16.70
C ASP A 60 13.42 0.38 17.63
N LEU A 61 12.54 -0.58 17.27
CA LEU A 61 12.29 -1.81 18.02
C LEU A 61 13.49 -2.77 18.02
N THR A 62 14.19 -2.87 16.89
CA THR A 62 15.32 -3.80 16.69
C THR A 62 16.68 -3.19 17.04
N GLY A 63 16.73 -1.90 17.37
CA GLY A 63 17.98 -1.20 17.67
C GLY A 63 18.80 -0.80 16.44
N ASN A 64 18.25 -0.93 15.22
CA ASN A 64 18.91 -0.58 13.95
C ASN A 64 18.89 0.94 13.68
N LYS A 65 19.36 1.75 14.64
CA LYS A 65 19.35 3.22 14.55
C LYS A 65 20.54 3.81 13.82
N ASN A 66 21.63 3.04 13.71
CA ASN A 66 22.91 3.46 13.12
C ASN A 66 23.36 2.45 12.06
N LEU A 67 22.52 2.21 11.05
CA LEU A 67 22.96 1.42 9.89
C LEU A 67 24.18 2.08 9.25
N ALA A 68 25.11 1.25 8.77
CA ALA A 68 26.28 1.75 8.04
C ALA A 68 25.83 2.60 6.84
N ALA A 69 26.67 3.53 6.41
CA ALA A 69 26.32 4.50 5.38
C ALA A 69 25.96 3.84 4.03
N ASP A 70 26.37 2.61 3.78
CA ASP A 70 26.08 1.82 2.59
C ASP A 70 24.89 0.86 2.76
N GLN A 71 24.31 0.75 3.96
CA GLN A 71 23.20 -0.14 4.28
C GLN A 71 21.88 0.63 4.41
N ALA A 72 20.77 -0.05 4.11
CA ALA A 72 19.44 0.53 4.24
C ALA A 72 18.42 -0.53 4.63
N THR A 73 17.30 -0.06 5.18
CA THR A 73 16.07 -0.82 5.36
C THR A 73 14.93 -0.15 4.61
N LYS A 74 13.93 -0.94 4.24
CA LYS A 74 12.70 -0.44 3.61
C LYS A 74 11.57 -1.42 3.82
N VAL A 75 10.35 -0.92 3.99
CA VAL A 75 9.15 -1.77 3.99
C VAL A 75 8.54 -1.83 2.59
N VAL A 76 8.27 -3.04 2.10
CA VAL A 76 7.70 -3.35 0.79
C VAL A 76 6.56 -4.37 0.91
N PRO A 77 5.59 -4.41 -0.03
CA PRO A 77 4.50 -5.39 0.01
C PRO A 77 5.00 -6.83 -0.19
N ILE A 78 4.33 -7.80 0.43
CA ILE A 78 4.49 -9.24 0.15
C ILE A 78 3.44 -9.67 -0.88
N LEU A 79 3.91 -10.36 -1.92
CA LEU A 79 3.11 -10.90 -3.01
C LEU A 79 3.14 -12.42 -2.99
N SER A 80 1.97 -13.05 -3.06
CA SER A 80 1.85 -14.50 -3.30
C SER A 80 2.23 -14.83 -4.74
N LEU A 81 3.30 -15.61 -4.93
CA LEU A 81 3.63 -16.17 -6.24
C LEU A 81 2.65 -17.30 -6.58
N GLY A 82 1.92 -17.12 -7.68
CA GLY A 82 0.87 -18.03 -8.16
C GLY A 82 -0.51 -17.38 -8.19
N SER A 83 -0.88 -16.64 -7.13
CA SER A 83 -2.18 -15.94 -7.08
C SER A 83 -2.09 -14.44 -7.32
N GLY A 84 -0.90 -13.84 -7.22
CA GLY A 84 -0.70 -12.39 -7.37
C GLY A 84 -1.34 -11.55 -6.25
N THR A 85 -1.78 -12.21 -5.17
CA THR A 85 -2.47 -11.56 -4.06
C THR A 85 -1.47 -10.90 -3.11
N TYR A 86 -1.81 -9.71 -2.62
CA TYR A 86 -1.06 -9.07 -1.54
C TYR A 86 -1.36 -9.80 -0.22
N LEU A 87 -0.33 -10.28 0.45
CA LEU A 87 -0.45 -11.03 1.71
C LEU A 87 -0.16 -10.20 2.95
N GLY A 88 0.57 -9.10 2.78
CA GLY A 88 1.06 -8.26 3.88
C GLY A 88 2.23 -7.39 3.42
N ALA A 89 3.17 -7.13 4.31
CA ALA A 89 4.39 -6.39 4.03
C ALA A 89 5.62 -7.05 4.67
N ALA A 90 6.79 -6.69 4.19
CA ALA A 90 8.07 -7.11 4.73
C ALA A 90 9.00 -5.91 4.84
N GLN A 91 9.76 -5.86 5.93
CA GLN A 91 10.97 -5.04 5.95
C GLN A 91 12.09 -5.82 5.26
N VAL A 92 12.75 -5.18 4.31
CA VAL A 92 13.95 -5.68 3.65
C VAL A 92 15.16 -4.89 4.12
N THR A 93 16.33 -5.53 4.10
CA THR A 93 17.61 -4.95 4.52
C THR A 93 18.76 -5.40 3.60
N GLY A 94 19.77 -4.56 3.43
CA GLY A 94 20.96 -4.84 2.62
C GLY A 94 21.63 -3.56 2.11
N PRO A 95 22.54 -3.67 1.10
CA PRO A 95 23.16 -2.53 0.45
C PRO A 95 22.10 -1.57 -0.12
N ARG A 96 22.30 -0.26 0.07
CA ARG A 96 21.29 0.76 -0.22
C ARG A 96 20.80 0.73 -1.67
N ASP A 97 21.73 0.62 -2.61
CA ASP A 97 21.45 0.53 -4.05
C ASP A 97 20.55 -0.67 -4.39
N GLN A 98 20.71 -1.78 -3.68
CA GLN A 98 19.89 -2.99 -3.86
C GLN A 98 18.54 -2.86 -3.15
N VAL A 99 18.50 -2.32 -1.94
CA VAL A 99 17.26 -2.10 -1.19
C VAL A 99 16.33 -1.12 -1.92
N GLU A 100 16.88 -0.10 -2.56
CA GLU A 100 16.12 0.83 -3.39
C GLU A 100 15.47 0.14 -4.60
N GLN A 101 16.17 -0.81 -5.22
CA GLN A 101 15.66 -1.61 -6.33
C GLN A 101 14.54 -2.58 -5.91
N CYS A 102 14.53 -3.01 -4.65
CA CYS A 102 13.51 -3.92 -4.14
C CYS A 102 12.13 -3.24 -4.09
N LYS A 103 11.16 -3.77 -4.84
CA LYS A 103 9.78 -3.25 -4.92
C LYS A 103 8.77 -4.12 -4.20
N ALA A 104 9.06 -5.40 -4.04
CA ALA A 104 8.20 -6.34 -3.32
C ALA A 104 9.02 -7.51 -2.77
N VAL A 105 8.38 -8.30 -1.92
CA VAL A 105 8.85 -9.62 -1.52
C VAL A 105 7.89 -10.66 -2.07
N ALA A 106 8.41 -11.56 -2.89
CA ALA A 106 7.67 -12.67 -3.45
C ALA A 106 7.66 -13.84 -2.45
N GLN A 107 6.48 -14.27 -2.03
CA GLN A 107 6.27 -15.42 -1.17
C GLN A 107 5.82 -16.62 -2.01
N LEU A 108 6.55 -17.73 -1.92
CA LEU A 108 6.07 -19.03 -2.40
C LEU A 108 5.53 -19.84 -1.23
N GLU A 109 4.72 -20.84 -1.51
CA GLU A 109 4.30 -21.83 -0.52
C GLU A 109 4.55 -23.23 -1.08
N ALA A 110 5.21 -24.06 -0.28
CA ALA A 110 5.47 -25.46 -0.62
C ALA A 110 5.35 -26.34 0.63
N ASN A 111 4.92 -27.57 0.42
CA ASN A 111 4.88 -28.60 1.47
C ASN A 111 6.09 -29.51 1.32
N PHE A 112 6.78 -29.77 2.44
CA PHE A 112 7.90 -30.70 2.51
C PHE A 112 7.56 -31.83 3.50
N SER A 113 8.06 -33.04 3.23
CA SER A 113 7.81 -34.25 4.03
C SER A 113 6.31 -34.54 4.25
N GLY A 114 5.54 -34.73 3.17
CA GLY A 114 4.15 -35.18 3.28
C GLY A 114 3.21 -34.20 4.01
N ARG A 115 3.50 -32.88 3.97
CA ARG A 115 2.80 -31.77 4.66
C ARG A 115 3.17 -31.57 6.13
N THR A 116 4.15 -32.30 6.67
CA THR A 116 4.66 -32.03 8.02
C THR A 116 5.24 -30.62 8.13
N PHE A 117 5.94 -30.14 7.09
CA PHE A 117 6.51 -28.81 7.08
C PHE A 117 5.90 -27.97 5.95
N ARG A 118 5.29 -26.85 6.31
CA ARG A 118 4.86 -25.81 5.37
C ARG A 118 5.95 -24.75 5.26
N VAL A 119 6.59 -24.68 4.10
CA VAL A 119 7.71 -23.77 3.83
C VAL A 119 7.20 -22.57 3.06
N ARG A 120 7.52 -21.37 3.55
CA ARG A 120 7.17 -20.08 2.93
C ARG A 120 8.43 -19.27 2.64
N PRO A 121 9.17 -19.55 1.56
CA PRO A 121 10.33 -18.76 1.20
C PRO A 121 9.89 -17.34 0.79
N LEU A 122 10.64 -16.35 1.27
CA LEU A 122 10.46 -14.94 0.95
C LEU A 122 11.64 -14.47 0.09
N VAL A 123 11.34 -13.95 -1.09
CA VAL A 123 12.35 -13.59 -2.09
C VAL A 123 12.18 -12.11 -2.46
N PRO A 124 13.13 -11.23 -2.11
CA PRO A 124 13.13 -9.84 -2.57
C PRO A 124 13.18 -9.75 -4.10
N VAL A 125 12.30 -8.94 -4.69
CA VAL A 125 12.16 -8.79 -6.15
C VAL A 125 12.06 -7.33 -6.58
N ASP A 126 12.48 -7.07 -7.82
CA ASP A 126 12.58 -5.75 -8.45
C ASP A 126 11.25 -5.22 -9.04
N SER A 127 10.19 -6.02 -8.92
CA SER A 127 8.92 -5.80 -9.62
C SER A 127 7.75 -6.34 -8.82
N ILE A 128 6.64 -5.60 -8.85
CA ILE A 128 5.34 -6.05 -8.32
C ILE A 128 4.59 -6.94 -9.32
N ASN A 129 5.04 -7.00 -10.58
CA ASN A 129 4.39 -7.79 -11.62
C ASN A 129 4.90 -9.23 -11.56
N VAL A 130 4.07 -10.14 -11.04
CA VAL A 130 4.40 -11.57 -10.81
C VAL A 130 4.82 -12.36 -12.06
N THR A 131 4.60 -11.85 -13.27
CA THR A 131 5.02 -12.52 -14.52
C THR A 131 6.41 -12.10 -15.00
N LYS A 132 6.92 -10.95 -14.52
CA LYS A 132 8.23 -10.39 -14.87
C LYS A 132 8.89 -9.86 -13.61
N VAL A 133 9.44 -10.79 -12.83
CA VAL A 133 10.19 -10.50 -11.60
C VAL A 133 11.62 -10.99 -11.73
N SER A 134 12.57 -10.18 -11.31
CA SER A 134 13.95 -10.59 -11.07
C SER A 134 14.22 -10.54 -9.56
N ARG A 135 14.95 -11.53 -9.06
CA ARG A 135 15.41 -11.53 -7.67
C ARG A 135 16.42 -10.40 -7.47
N VAL A 136 16.21 -9.58 -6.44
CA VAL A 136 17.20 -8.63 -5.96
C VAL A 136 18.22 -9.39 -5.11
N LYS A 137 19.48 -9.33 -5.49
CA LYS A 137 20.57 -10.02 -4.79
C LYS A 137 21.05 -9.17 -3.61
N ALA A 138 21.70 -9.82 -2.64
CA ALA A 138 22.22 -9.17 -1.43
C ALA A 138 21.19 -8.42 -0.56
N VAL A 139 19.89 -8.63 -0.81
CA VAL A 139 18.80 -8.12 0.03
C VAL A 139 18.15 -9.30 0.75
N GLY A 140 17.95 -9.14 2.05
CA GLY A 140 17.26 -10.07 2.93
C GLY A 140 15.96 -9.49 3.48
N VAL A 141 15.12 -10.35 4.04
CA VAL A 141 13.93 -9.94 4.81
C VAL A 141 14.30 -9.90 6.29
N SER A 142 14.12 -8.75 6.93
CA SER A 142 14.40 -8.55 8.36
C SER A 142 13.14 -8.65 9.23
N ALA A 143 11.97 -8.34 8.68
CA ALA A 143 10.70 -8.45 9.40
C ALA A 143 9.53 -8.74 8.46
N ILE A 144 8.48 -9.38 8.99
CA ILE A 144 7.19 -9.59 8.33
C ILE A 144 6.14 -8.76 9.07
N ILE A 145 5.23 -8.16 8.33
CA ILE A 145 4.20 -7.26 8.82
C ILE A 145 2.85 -7.76 8.30
N ASP A 146 2.00 -8.21 9.22
CA ASP A 146 0.63 -8.58 8.91
C ASP A 146 -0.27 -7.34 8.98
N VAL A 147 -0.97 -7.05 7.88
CA VAL A 147 -1.91 -5.94 7.80
C VAL A 147 -3.32 -6.50 8.04
N ARG A 148 -3.92 -6.15 9.17
CA ARG A 148 -5.29 -6.54 9.49
C ARG A 148 -6.28 -5.53 8.91
N LEU A 149 -7.22 -6.02 8.12
CA LEU A 149 -8.29 -5.25 7.47
C LEU A 149 -9.65 -5.63 8.05
#